data_AF-A0A8S1HSJ9-F1
#
_entry.id   AF-A0A8S1HSJ9-F1
#
_cell.length_a   1.000
_cell.length_b   1.000
_cell.length_c   1.000
_cell.angle_alpha   90.00
_cell.angle_beta   90.00
_cell.angle_gamma   90.00
#
_symmetry.space_group_name_H-M   'P 1'
#
loop_
_entity.id
_entity.type
_entity.pdbx_description
1 polymer ?
#
loop_
_entity_poly.entity_id
_entity_poly.type
_entity_poly.pdbx_seq_one_letter_code
_entity_poly.pdbx_strand_id
1 'polypeptide(L)'
;MIVLSESSVLLNATQGKLLALRKNFKFSLAILFLDVFIGIFVLDSLPNSNILYTSFWSTVDNFIEYLDSVITWITNNPAGLKLNEPVNTTLSSFVRYHIYLWKTFVEVLRMPQVVDFALGAAYLGASTFAALTADIFQILTLHILCFDAYASKLSHVCWSTLVALWGLVRGKKWNPLRKRTDNVVLESREQFIGTSLFTILLFLLPTILVYFVVFRVLRISVRLVLGSVRILARLPKSLHDYTLGPSC
;
A
#
# COMPACT_ATOMS: atom_id res chain seq x y z
N MET A 1 4.37 0.65 14.74
CA MET A 1 5.60 1.45 14.91
C MET A 1 6.74 0.90 14.03
N ILE A 2 6.51 0.66 12.72
CA ILE A 2 7.55 0.15 11.78
C ILE A 2 7.54 0.87 10.42
N VAL A 3 6.63 1.82 10.13
CA VAL A 3 6.55 2.43 8.78
C VAL A 3 7.01 3.89 8.72
N LEU A 4 7.36 4.52 9.84
CA LEU A 4 7.79 5.93 9.87
C LEU A 4 9.31 6.15 9.98
N SER A 5 10.12 5.08 9.98
CA SER A 5 11.58 5.19 10.19
C SER A 5 12.39 5.43 8.91
N GLU A 6 11.78 5.42 7.72
CA GLU A 6 12.45 5.61 6.42
C GLU A 6 11.77 6.65 5.50
N SER A 7 10.74 7.35 5.98
CA SER A 7 9.55 7.64 5.17
C SER A 7 9.27 9.10 4.80
N SER A 8 10.26 9.87 4.38
CA SER A 8 9.94 10.82 3.32
C SER A 8 11.04 10.82 2.27
N VAL A 9 10.64 10.56 1.03
CA VAL A 9 11.55 10.56 -0.11
C VAL A 9 12.20 11.94 -0.22
N LEU A 10 11.46 12.98 0.19
CA LEU A 10 11.96 14.34 0.32
C LEU A 10 13.12 14.48 1.33
N LEU A 11 13.08 13.83 2.50
CA LEU A 11 14.23 13.82 3.44
C LEU A 11 15.45 13.12 2.84
N ASN A 12 15.24 12.02 2.11
CA ASN A 12 16.34 11.33 1.44
C ASN A 12 16.92 12.15 0.27
N ALA A 13 16.07 12.91 -0.44
CA ALA A 13 16.48 13.83 -1.49
C ALA A 13 17.31 14.99 -0.91
N THR A 14 16.87 15.60 0.21
CA THR A 14 17.60 16.69 0.88
C THR A 14 18.92 16.22 1.46
N GLN A 15 18.96 15.05 2.11
CA GLN A 15 20.20 14.44 2.58
C GLN A 15 21.16 14.10 1.45
N GLY A 16 20.64 13.62 0.30
CA GLY A 16 21.44 13.39 -0.90
C GLY A 16 22.14 14.66 -1.39
N LYS A 17 21.41 15.79 -1.44
CA LYS A 17 21.98 17.10 -1.80
C LYS A 17 23.06 17.56 -0.79
N LEU A 18 22.84 17.32 0.50
CA LEU A 18 23.76 17.69 1.57
C LEU A 18 25.07 16.87 1.55
N LEU A 19 24.97 15.57 1.26
CA LEU A 19 26.11 14.67 1.07
C LEU A 19 26.91 15.01 -0.19
N ALA A 20 26.22 15.30 -1.31
CA ALA A 20 26.86 15.74 -2.54
C ALA A 20 27.70 17.00 -2.28
N LEU A 21 27.16 18.02 -1.60
CA LEU A 21 27.93 19.22 -1.26
C LEU A 21 29.20 18.95 -0.41
N ARG A 22 29.24 17.85 0.35
CA ARG A 22 30.33 17.53 1.30
C ARG A 22 31.49 16.73 0.69
N LYS A 23 31.28 15.90 -0.34
CA LYS A 23 32.34 15.15 -1.05
C LYS A 23 32.51 15.73 -2.47
N ASN A 24 33.69 16.29 -2.78
CA ASN A 24 34.05 16.88 -4.08
C ASN A 24 33.12 17.98 -4.62
N PHE A 25 33.23 19.18 -4.02
CA PHE A 25 32.41 20.37 -4.28
C PHE A 25 32.12 20.67 -5.76
N LYS A 26 33.12 20.56 -6.66
CA LYS A 26 32.95 20.89 -8.09
C LYS A 26 32.06 19.90 -8.85
N PHE A 27 32.26 18.59 -8.65
CA PHE A 27 31.51 17.55 -9.33
C PHE A 27 30.07 17.47 -8.82
N SER A 28 29.89 17.66 -7.52
CA SER A 28 28.58 17.67 -6.88
C SER A 28 27.73 18.88 -7.27
N LEU A 29 28.36 20.05 -7.46
CA LEU A 29 27.67 21.22 -7.97
C LEU A 29 27.16 21.00 -9.41
N ALA A 30 27.94 20.31 -10.25
CA ALA A 30 27.53 19.97 -11.62
C ALA A 30 26.29 19.06 -11.66
N ILE A 31 26.23 18.04 -10.79
CA ILE A 31 25.05 17.15 -10.68
C ILE A 31 23.82 17.93 -10.21
N LEU A 32 23.99 18.86 -9.26
CA LEU A 32 22.89 19.69 -8.77
C LEU A 32 22.33 20.60 -9.86
N PHE A 33 23.19 21.24 -10.65
CA PHE A 33 22.75 22.05 -11.79
C PHE A 33 22.03 21.22 -12.85
N LEU A 34 22.53 20.02 -13.14
CA LEU A 34 21.87 19.09 -14.05
C LEU A 34 20.47 18.68 -13.54
N ASP A 35 20.32 18.38 -12.25
CA ASP A 35 19.03 18.03 -11.64
C ASP A 35 18.01 19.18 -11.73
N VAL A 36 18.45 20.43 -11.50
CA VAL A 36 17.62 21.63 -11.66
C VAL A 36 17.25 21.86 -13.12
N PHE A 37 18.21 21.72 -14.03
CA PHE A 37 17.97 21.87 -15.48
C PHE A 37 16.95 20.86 -15.99
N ILE A 38 17.09 19.58 -15.61
CA ILE A 38 16.11 18.53 -15.94
C ILE A 38 14.74 18.87 -15.31
N GLY A 39 14.71 19.39 -14.08
CA GLY A 39 13.47 19.80 -13.42
C GLY A 39 12.71 20.87 -14.18
N ILE A 40 13.39 21.93 -14.63
CA ILE A 40 12.81 22.99 -15.46
C ILE A 40 12.35 22.43 -16.81
N PHE A 41 13.18 21.62 -17.46
CA PHE A 41 12.81 20.98 -18.74
C PHE A 41 11.55 20.11 -18.62
N VAL A 42 11.41 19.36 -17.53
CA VAL A 42 10.21 18.58 -17.22
C VAL A 42 9.00 19.50 -17.06
N LEU A 43 9.14 20.62 -16.32
CA LEU A 43 8.06 21.57 -16.12
C LEU A 43 7.59 22.20 -17.44
N ASP A 44 8.52 22.59 -18.31
CA ASP A 44 8.21 23.19 -19.62
C ASP A 44 7.57 22.17 -20.59
N SER A 45 7.87 20.88 -20.41
CA SER A 45 7.30 19.79 -21.22
C SER A 45 5.88 19.41 -20.78
N LEU A 46 5.48 19.79 -19.56
CA LEU A 46 4.17 19.46 -19.04
C LEU A 46 3.09 20.42 -19.59
N PRO A 47 1.86 19.93 -19.80
CA PRO A 47 0.75 20.80 -20.20
C PRO A 47 0.39 21.78 -19.08
N ASN A 48 -0.43 22.78 -19.42
CA ASN A 48 -0.89 23.81 -18.49
C ASN A 48 -1.43 23.21 -17.17
N SER A 49 -1.21 23.89 -16.04
CA SER A 49 -1.58 23.41 -14.70
C SER A 49 -3.06 23.05 -14.58
N ASN A 50 -3.95 23.79 -15.25
CA ASN A 50 -5.38 23.48 -15.29
C ASN A 50 -5.69 22.14 -15.99
N ILE A 51 -4.97 21.82 -17.08
CA ILE A 51 -5.13 20.56 -17.81
C ILE A 51 -4.60 19.41 -16.96
N LEU A 52 -3.44 19.61 -16.31
CA LEU A 52 -2.89 18.63 -15.39
C LEU A 52 -3.80 18.36 -14.20
N TYR A 53 -4.34 19.42 -13.59
CA TYR A 53 -5.26 19.32 -12.47
C TYR A 53 -6.50 18.50 -12.85
N THR A 54 -7.16 18.85 -13.96
CA THR A 54 -8.36 18.14 -14.42
C THR A 54 -8.06 16.69 -14.80
N SER A 55 -6.97 16.43 -15.51
CA SER A 55 -6.54 15.08 -15.87
C SER A 55 -6.18 14.22 -14.65
N PHE A 56 -5.46 14.79 -13.67
CA PHE A 56 -5.10 14.12 -12.44
C PHE A 56 -6.36 13.72 -11.66
N TRP A 57 -7.26 14.66 -11.38
CA TRP A 57 -8.47 14.35 -10.61
C TRP A 57 -9.42 13.42 -11.36
N SER A 58 -9.55 13.53 -12.68
CA SER A 58 -10.29 12.55 -13.48
C SER A 58 -9.69 11.14 -13.35
N THR A 59 -8.36 11.02 -13.31
CA THR A 59 -7.71 9.72 -13.08
C THR A 59 -8.00 9.17 -11.68
N VAL A 60 -8.01 10.03 -10.66
CA VAL A 60 -8.39 9.65 -9.28
C VAL A 60 -9.84 9.17 -9.24
N ASP A 61 -10.77 9.88 -9.87
CA ASP A 61 -12.19 9.52 -9.90
C ASP A 61 -12.40 8.17 -10.61
N ASN A 62 -11.78 7.97 -11.78
CA ASN A 62 -11.80 6.70 -12.51
C ASN A 62 -11.24 5.54 -11.66
N PHE A 63 -10.18 5.79 -10.89
CA PHE A 63 -9.63 4.76 -9.99
C PHE A 63 -10.61 4.39 -8.87
N ILE A 64 -11.33 5.37 -8.31
CA ILE A 64 -12.32 5.10 -7.27
C ILE A 64 -13.51 4.33 -7.83
N GLU A 65 -13.97 4.65 -9.04
CA GLU A 65 -15.00 3.88 -9.75
C GLU A 65 -14.54 2.45 -10.04
N TYR A 66 -13.29 2.28 -10.46
CA TYR A 66 -12.69 0.97 -10.65
C TYR A 66 -12.70 0.15 -9.34
N LEU A 67 -12.33 0.74 -8.20
CA LEU A 67 -12.40 0.05 -6.91
C LEU A 67 -13.84 -0.39 -6.59
N ASP A 68 -14.83 0.47 -6.83
CA ASP A 68 -16.23 0.12 -6.60
C ASP A 68 -16.69 -1.03 -7.51
N SER A 69 -16.23 -1.05 -8.76
CA SER A 69 -16.48 -2.15 -9.71
C SER A 69 -15.85 -3.46 -9.23
N VAL A 70 -14.63 -3.43 -8.68
CA VAL A 70 -13.95 -4.59 -8.11
C VAL A 70 -14.72 -5.13 -6.91
N ILE A 71 -15.20 -4.27 -6.01
CA ILE A 71 -16.02 -4.70 -4.88
C ILE A 71 -17.34 -5.32 -5.37
N THR A 72 -17.99 -4.71 -6.36
CA THR A 72 -19.20 -5.26 -6.98
C THR A 72 -18.96 -6.64 -7.60
N TRP A 73 -17.82 -6.82 -8.27
CA TRP A 73 -17.41 -8.11 -8.82
C TRP A 73 -17.17 -9.18 -7.74
N ILE A 74 -16.54 -8.83 -6.61
CA ILE A 74 -16.40 -9.75 -5.46
C ILE A 74 -17.77 -10.06 -4.82
N THR A 75 -18.68 -9.09 -4.75
CA THR A 75 -20.02 -9.31 -4.22
C THR A 75 -20.82 -10.29 -5.09
N ASN A 76 -20.66 -10.21 -6.41
CA ASN A 76 -21.42 -10.97 -7.41
C ASN A 76 -20.75 -12.28 -7.85
N ASN A 77 -20.23 -13.09 -6.90
CA ASN A 77 -19.60 -14.39 -7.14
C ASN A 77 -18.39 -14.33 -8.12
N PRO A 78 -17.20 -13.95 -7.63
CA PRO A 78 -16.03 -13.77 -8.47
C PRO A 78 -15.60 -15.11 -9.10
N ALA A 79 -15.36 -15.10 -10.41
CA ALA A 79 -14.97 -16.30 -11.18
C ALA A 79 -15.91 -17.52 -10.98
N GLY A 80 -17.19 -17.28 -10.69
CA GLY A 80 -18.18 -18.34 -10.43
C GLY A 80 -18.07 -18.98 -9.04
N LEU A 81 -17.17 -18.49 -8.18
CA LEU A 81 -17.05 -18.96 -6.81
C LEU A 81 -18.20 -18.40 -5.97
N LYS A 82 -19.10 -19.29 -5.51
CA LYS A 82 -20.17 -18.91 -4.61
C LYS A 82 -19.61 -18.65 -3.21
N LEU A 83 -19.54 -17.36 -2.84
CA LEU A 83 -19.03 -16.93 -1.55
C LEU A 83 -20.11 -17.04 -0.47
N ASN A 84 -19.67 -17.12 0.79
CA ASN A 84 -20.59 -17.00 1.93
C ASN A 84 -21.21 -15.60 1.95
N GLU A 85 -22.52 -15.53 1.71
CA GLU A 85 -23.26 -14.28 1.52
C GLU A 85 -23.21 -13.34 2.74
N PRO A 86 -23.51 -13.78 3.99
CA PRO A 86 -23.44 -12.89 5.15
C PRO A 86 -22.09 -12.20 5.32
N VAL A 87 -20.99 -12.95 5.17
CA VAL A 87 -19.63 -12.40 5.29
C VAL A 87 -19.28 -11.53 4.09
N ASN A 88 -19.67 -11.93 2.88
CA ASN A 88 -19.42 -11.15 1.68
C ASN A 88 -20.12 -9.77 1.74
N THR A 89 -21.38 -9.75 2.18
CA THR A 89 -22.15 -8.51 2.37
C THR A 89 -21.53 -7.63 3.45
N THR A 90 -21.09 -8.22 4.57
CA THR A 90 -20.44 -7.47 5.65
C THR A 90 -19.11 -6.86 5.21
N LEU A 91 -18.23 -7.64 4.56
CA LEU A 91 -16.92 -7.16 4.09
C LEU A 91 -17.06 -6.13 2.98
N SER A 92 -17.94 -6.36 2.00
CA SER A 92 -18.18 -5.39 0.93
C SER A 92 -18.73 -4.07 1.48
N SER A 93 -19.66 -4.11 2.44
CA SER A 93 -20.19 -2.91 3.10
C SER A 93 -19.10 -2.15 3.88
N PHE A 94 -18.27 -2.88 4.62
CA PHE A 94 -17.12 -2.31 5.33
C PHE A 94 -16.17 -1.59 4.37
N VAL A 95 -15.80 -2.21 3.24
CA VAL A 95 -14.88 -1.61 2.27
C VAL A 95 -15.52 -0.40 1.58
N ARG A 96 -16.78 -0.49 1.14
CA ARG A 96 -17.49 0.63 0.53
C ARG A 96 -17.59 1.83 1.46
N TYR A 97 -17.87 1.61 2.74
CA TYR A 97 -17.89 2.67 3.73
C TYR A 97 -16.53 3.38 3.86
N HIS A 98 -15.43 2.63 3.83
CA HIS A 98 -14.09 3.23 3.85
C HIS A 98 -13.74 3.96 2.55
N ILE A 99 -14.19 3.47 1.39
CA ILE A 99 -14.06 4.19 0.12
C ILE A 99 -14.82 5.52 0.19
N TYR A 100 -16.00 5.54 0.79
CA TYR A 100 -16.76 6.77 1.02
C TYR A 100 -16.01 7.77 1.92
N LEU A 101 -15.47 7.31 3.07
CA LEU A 101 -14.62 8.16 3.91
C LEU A 101 -13.39 8.65 3.15
N TRP A 102 -12.78 7.80 2.33
CA TRP A 102 -11.64 8.19 1.51
C TRP A 102 -12.01 9.28 0.49
N LYS A 103 -13.16 9.19 -0.17
CA LYS A 103 -13.68 10.25 -1.05
C LYS A 103 -13.76 11.59 -0.32
N THR A 104 -14.28 11.62 0.91
CA THR A 104 -14.35 12.87 1.69
C THR A 104 -12.98 13.46 2.01
N PHE A 105 -11.96 12.62 2.20
CA PHE A 105 -10.59 13.08 2.38
C PHE A 105 -9.96 13.60 1.08
N VAL A 106 -10.25 12.95 -0.05
CA VAL A 106 -9.79 13.38 -1.38
C VAL A 106 -10.33 14.75 -1.76
N GLU A 107 -11.58 15.07 -1.41
CA GLU A 107 -12.16 16.40 -1.65
C GLU A 107 -11.37 17.51 -0.94
N VAL A 108 -10.78 17.24 0.23
CA VAL A 108 -9.88 18.21 0.90
C VAL A 108 -8.57 18.38 0.13
N LEU A 109 -8.07 17.31 -0.50
CA LEU A 109 -6.86 17.35 -1.33
C LEU A 109 -7.10 17.99 -2.71
N ARG A 110 -8.35 18.14 -3.15
CA ARG A 110 -8.76 18.73 -4.44
C ARG A 110 -8.50 20.24 -4.56
N MET A 111 -7.86 20.85 -3.57
CA MET A 111 -7.41 22.24 -3.63
C MET A 111 -6.38 22.43 -4.77
N PRO A 112 -6.60 23.35 -5.73
CA PRO A 112 -5.70 23.54 -6.88
C PRO A 112 -4.26 23.87 -6.46
N GLN A 113 -4.10 24.52 -5.31
CA GLN A 113 -2.81 24.86 -4.71
C GLN A 113 -1.91 23.62 -4.47
N VAL A 114 -2.48 22.42 -4.31
CA VAL A 114 -1.70 21.18 -4.13
C VAL A 114 -0.95 20.82 -5.42
N VAL A 115 -1.59 20.98 -6.58
CA VAL A 115 -0.96 20.69 -7.88
C VAL A 115 0.08 21.77 -8.19
N ASP A 116 -0.24 23.04 -7.96
CA ASP A 116 0.70 24.14 -8.17
C ASP A 116 1.93 24.02 -7.25
N PHE A 117 1.73 23.65 -5.99
CA PHE A 117 2.83 23.36 -5.05
C PHE A 117 3.69 22.18 -5.54
N ALA A 118 3.05 21.15 -6.10
CA ALA A 118 3.78 20.02 -6.66
C ALA A 118 4.60 20.39 -7.89
N LEU A 119 4.04 21.16 -8.82
CA LEU A 119 4.75 21.68 -9.99
C LEU A 119 5.90 22.60 -9.58
N GLY A 120 5.71 23.45 -8.58
CA GLY A 120 6.74 24.33 -8.04
C GLY A 120 7.98 23.58 -7.52
N ALA A 121 7.84 22.34 -7.06
CA ALA A 121 8.97 21.52 -6.62
C ALA A 121 9.95 21.16 -7.75
N ALA A 122 9.54 21.28 -9.01
CA ALA A 122 10.40 21.07 -10.17
C ALA A 122 11.49 22.15 -10.31
N TYR A 123 11.24 23.39 -9.86
CA TYR A 123 12.26 24.45 -9.83
C TYR A 123 13.42 24.13 -8.88
N LEU A 124 13.19 23.27 -7.88
CA LEU A 124 14.22 22.80 -6.96
C LEU A 124 15.00 21.59 -7.50
N GLY A 125 14.56 21.01 -8.63
CA GLY A 125 15.15 19.82 -9.25
C GLY A 125 14.12 18.75 -9.63
N ALA A 126 14.47 17.92 -10.61
CA ALA A 126 13.67 16.77 -11.02
C ALA A 126 13.54 15.73 -9.90
N SER A 127 14.61 15.51 -9.14
CA SER A 127 14.62 14.60 -8.00
C SER A 127 13.63 15.01 -6.89
N THR A 128 13.52 16.32 -6.61
CA THR A 128 12.58 16.87 -5.61
C THR A 128 11.15 16.81 -6.08
N PHE A 129 10.89 17.10 -7.37
CA PHE A 129 9.57 16.91 -7.97
C PHE A 129 9.11 15.46 -7.87
N ALA A 130 9.93 14.52 -8.34
CA ALA A 130 9.59 13.09 -8.30
C ALA A 130 9.38 12.56 -6.87
N ALA A 131 10.17 13.04 -5.91
CA ALA A 131 9.98 12.72 -4.50
C ALA A 131 8.62 13.18 -3.96
N LEU A 132 8.24 14.44 -4.25
CA LEU A 132 6.97 14.99 -3.80
C LEU A 132 5.78 14.27 -4.46
N THR A 133 5.84 14.01 -5.77
CA THR A 133 4.81 13.24 -6.48
C THR A 133 4.65 11.84 -5.89
N ALA A 134 5.75 11.17 -5.54
CA ALA A 134 5.72 9.87 -4.88
C ALA A 134 5.08 9.91 -3.49
N ASP A 135 5.25 10.99 -2.74
CA ASP A 135 4.64 11.16 -1.42
C ASP A 135 3.14 11.51 -1.53
N ILE A 136 2.73 12.34 -2.48
CA ILE A 136 1.31 12.60 -2.79
C ILE A 136 0.61 11.30 -3.21
N PHE A 137 1.23 10.51 -4.09
CA PHE A 137 0.68 9.23 -4.53
C PHE A 137 0.55 8.21 -3.38
N GLN A 138 1.49 8.20 -2.43
CA GLN A 138 1.41 7.37 -1.22
C GLN A 138 0.23 7.76 -0.33
N ILE A 139 0.03 9.06 -0.11
CA ILE A 139 -1.11 9.57 0.65
C ILE A 139 -2.40 9.15 -0.06
N LEU A 140 -2.47 9.34 -1.39
CA LEU A 140 -3.63 9.00 -2.21
C LEU A 140 -3.98 7.50 -2.15
N THR A 141 -2.98 6.63 -2.00
CA THR A 141 -3.16 5.17 -1.98
C THR A 141 -3.18 4.57 -0.58
N LEU A 142 -3.22 5.40 0.47
CA LEU A 142 -3.21 4.97 1.87
C LEU A 142 -4.38 4.03 2.20
N HIS A 143 -5.56 4.28 1.65
CA HIS A 143 -6.74 3.44 1.85
C HIS A 143 -6.52 1.99 1.38
N ILE A 144 -5.77 1.77 0.28
CA ILE A 144 -5.41 0.43 -0.22
C ILE A 144 -4.45 -0.28 0.76
N LEU A 145 -3.50 0.46 1.34
CA LEU A 145 -2.62 -0.08 2.37
C LEU A 145 -3.43 -0.55 3.59
N CYS A 146 -4.42 0.24 4.02
CA CYS A 146 -5.31 -0.13 5.12
C CYS A 146 -6.13 -1.38 4.78
N PHE A 147 -6.73 -1.47 3.59
CA PHE A 147 -7.50 -2.64 3.17
C PHE A 147 -6.69 -3.93 3.15
N ASP A 148 -5.48 -3.90 2.58
CA ASP A 148 -4.61 -5.07 2.62
C ASP A 148 -4.20 -5.42 4.06
N ALA A 149 -3.94 -4.44 4.93
CA ALA A 149 -3.61 -4.70 6.32
C ALA A 149 -4.79 -5.37 7.07
N TYR A 150 -6.01 -4.87 6.87
CA TYR A 150 -7.23 -5.46 7.44
C TYR A 150 -7.47 -6.88 6.94
N ALA A 151 -7.41 -7.09 5.62
CA ALA A 151 -7.62 -8.41 5.03
C ALA A 151 -6.52 -9.41 5.42
N SER A 152 -5.27 -8.96 5.51
CA SER A 152 -4.14 -9.77 6.00
C SER A 152 -4.32 -10.17 7.46
N LYS A 153 -4.78 -9.24 8.30
CA LYS A 153 -5.02 -9.55 9.71
C LYS A 153 -6.20 -10.50 9.88
N LEU A 154 -7.29 -10.27 9.15
CA LEU A 154 -8.48 -11.11 9.19
C LEU A 154 -8.20 -12.53 8.70
N SER A 155 -7.50 -12.68 7.57
CA SER A 155 -7.08 -13.99 7.05
C SER A 155 -6.14 -14.72 8.02
N HIS A 156 -5.16 -14.02 8.60
CA HIS A 156 -4.29 -14.60 9.62
C HIS A 156 -5.08 -15.09 10.84
N VAL A 157 -6.01 -14.27 11.37
CA VAL A 157 -6.85 -14.66 12.52
C VAL A 157 -7.67 -15.89 12.15
N CYS A 158 -8.38 -15.86 11.02
CA CYS A 158 -9.18 -16.99 10.54
C CYS A 158 -8.36 -18.28 10.43
N TRP A 159 -7.19 -18.21 9.78
CA TRP A 159 -6.30 -19.36 9.62
C TRP A 159 -5.77 -19.87 10.96
N SER A 160 -5.30 -18.99 11.84
CA SER A 160 -4.78 -19.38 13.16
C SER A 160 -5.85 -20.04 14.03
N THR A 161 -7.09 -19.55 13.98
CA THR A 161 -8.23 -20.12 14.70
C THR A 161 -8.61 -21.47 14.11
N LEU A 162 -8.60 -21.64 12.79
CA LEU A 162 -8.83 -22.92 12.13
C LEU A 162 -7.81 -23.98 12.55
N VAL A 163 -6.52 -23.62 12.58
CA VAL A 163 -5.45 -24.53 13.02
C VAL A 163 -5.63 -24.91 14.49
N ALA A 164 -5.99 -23.96 15.35
CA ALA A 164 -6.24 -24.21 16.76
C ALA A 164 -7.46 -25.14 16.98
N LEU A 165 -8.57 -24.89 16.29
CA LEU A 165 -9.77 -25.71 16.36
C LEU A 165 -9.54 -27.11 15.78
N TRP A 166 -8.74 -27.23 14.72
CA TRP A 166 -8.35 -28.54 14.20
C TRP A 166 -7.52 -29.36 15.19
N GLY A 167 -6.71 -28.69 16.03
CA GLY A 167 -6.08 -29.32 17.19
C GLY A 167 -7.12 -29.77 18.20
N LEU A 168 -8.03 -28.88 18.59
CA LEU A 168 -9.08 -29.12 19.58
C LEU A 168 -9.99 -30.29 19.20
N VAL A 169 -10.45 -30.36 17.95
CA VAL A 169 -11.32 -31.44 17.43
C VAL A 169 -10.64 -32.81 17.54
N ARG A 170 -9.30 -32.87 17.50
CA ARG A 170 -8.50 -34.09 17.68
C ARG A 170 -8.06 -34.33 19.12
N GLY A 171 -8.55 -33.55 20.08
CA GLY A 171 -8.15 -33.62 21.48
C GLY A 171 -6.71 -33.17 21.74
N LYS A 172 -6.13 -32.32 20.88
CA LYS A 172 -4.74 -31.85 20.98
C LYS A 172 -4.69 -30.37 21.34
N LYS A 173 -4.00 -30.01 22.42
CA LYS A 173 -3.83 -28.62 22.87
C LYS A 173 -2.35 -28.27 23.00
N TRP A 174 -1.94 -27.14 22.42
CA TRP A 174 -0.59 -26.61 22.64
C TRP A 174 -0.46 -26.02 24.04
N ASN A 175 0.53 -26.47 24.80
CA ASN A 175 0.85 -25.96 26.12
C ASN A 175 2.08 -25.04 26.04
N PRO A 176 1.91 -23.71 26.11
CA PRO A 176 3.03 -22.78 26.01
C PRO A 176 4.01 -22.88 27.18
N LEU A 177 3.56 -23.32 28.36
CA LEU A 177 4.42 -23.48 29.54
C LEU A 177 5.42 -24.63 29.38
N ARG A 178 4.99 -25.72 28.74
CA ARG A 178 5.81 -26.94 28.54
C ARG A 178 6.31 -27.10 27.09
N LYS A 179 6.02 -26.12 26.21
CA LYS A 179 6.36 -26.11 24.78
C LYS A 179 6.08 -27.44 24.06
N ARG A 180 4.96 -28.08 24.38
CA ARG A 180 4.55 -29.38 23.80
C ARG A 180 3.05 -29.43 23.53
N THR A 181 2.63 -30.37 22.69
CA THR A 181 1.21 -30.66 22.47
C THR A 181 0.76 -31.72 23.47
N ASP A 182 -0.17 -31.36 24.34
CA ASP A 182 -0.79 -32.27 25.31
C ASP A 182 -2.08 -32.84 24.71
N ASN A 183 -2.38 -34.11 25.02
CA ASN A 183 -3.70 -34.68 24.77
C ASN A 183 -4.64 -34.21 25.88
N VAL A 184 -5.83 -33.76 25.48
CA VAL A 184 -6.88 -33.28 26.38
C VAL A 184 -8.11 -34.14 26.14
N VAL A 185 -8.66 -34.70 27.20
CA VAL A 185 -9.95 -35.37 27.17
C VAL A 185 -11.01 -34.27 27.18
N LEU A 186 -11.73 -34.13 26.07
CA LEU A 186 -12.83 -33.18 25.93
C LEU A 186 -14.15 -33.89 26.20
N GLU A 187 -15.08 -33.20 26.84
CA GLU A 187 -16.45 -33.70 26.91
C GLU A 187 -17.10 -33.67 25.52
N SER A 188 -18.06 -34.56 25.27
CA SER A 188 -18.76 -34.63 23.98
C SER A 188 -19.37 -33.30 23.56
N ARG A 189 -19.85 -32.49 24.52
CA ARG A 189 -20.41 -31.15 24.27
C ARG A 189 -19.35 -30.17 23.76
N GLU A 190 -18.16 -30.18 24.35
CA GLU A 190 -17.06 -29.29 23.97
C GLU A 190 -16.55 -29.63 22.58
N GLN A 191 -16.42 -30.93 22.27
CA GLN A 191 -16.01 -31.40 20.95
C GLN A 191 -17.05 -31.02 19.88
N PHE A 192 -18.36 -31.07 20.20
CA PHE A 192 -19.43 -30.64 19.31
C PHE A 192 -19.37 -29.13 19.00
N ILE A 193 -19.14 -28.29 20.01
CA ILE A 193 -18.99 -26.83 19.80
C ILE A 193 -17.74 -26.54 18.96
N GLY A 194 -16.62 -27.20 19.26
CA GLY A 194 -15.37 -27.04 18.52
C GLY A 194 -15.48 -27.44 17.04
N THR A 195 -16.12 -28.58 16.76
CA THR A 195 -16.38 -29.05 15.38
C THR A 195 -17.35 -28.14 14.64
N SER A 196 -18.38 -27.62 15.31
CA SER A 196 -19.33 -26.67 14.72
C SER A 196 -18.63 -25.36 14.33
N LEU A 197 -17.84 -24.77 15.25
CA LEU A 197 -17.10 -23.54 14.97
C LEU A 197 -16.03 -23.74 13.88
N PHE A 198 -15.35 -24.88 13.89
CA PHE A 198 -14.40 -25.25 12.84
C PHE A 198 -15.07 -25.28 11.47
N THR A 199 -16.22 -25.95 11.38
CA THR A 199 -16.98 -26.08 10.13
C THR A 199 -17.46 -24.72 9.62
N ILE A 200 -17.97 -23.86 10.52
CA ILE A 200 -18.35 -22.49 10.18
C ILE A 200 -17.15 -21.72 9.60
N LEU A 201 -16.02 -21.69 10.32
CA LEU A 201 -14.83 -20.97 9.85
C LEU A 201 -14.28 -21.52 8.53
N LEU A 202 -14.38 -22.84 8.31
CA LEU A 202 -13.96 -23.48 7.07
C LEU A 202 -14.79 -22.99 5.88
N PHE A 203 -16.09 -22.79 6.06
CA PHE A 203 -16.98 -22.21 5.04
C PHE A 203 -16.79 -20.70 4.84
N LEU A 204 -16.30 -19.98 5.86
CA LEU A 204 -16.00 -18.54 5.78
C LEU A 204 -14.65 -18.27 5.11
N LEU A 205 -13.71 -19.20 5.24
CA LEU A 205 -12.33 -19.07 4.74
C LEU A 205 -12.23 -18.66 3.26
N PRO A 206 -12.96 -19.27 2.30
CA PRO A 206 -12.85 -18.88 0.88
C PRO A 206 -13.17 -17.41 0.65
N THR A 207 -14.24 -16.89 1.27
CA THR A 207 -14.60 -15.47 1.19
C THR A 207 -13.47 -14.59 1.69
N ILE A 208 -12.95 -14.86 2.90
CA ILE A 208 -11.87 -14.06 3.50
C ILE A 208 -10.60 -14.10 2.63
N LEU A 209 -10.27 -15.25 2.06
CA LEU A 209 -9.12 -15.41 1.18
C LEU A 209 -9.25 -14.62 -0.13
N VAL A 210 -10.43 -14.58 -0.75
CA VAL A 210 -10.65 -13.78 -1.97
C VAL A 210 -10.38 -12.29 -1.70
N TYR A 211 -10.96 -11.74 -0.62
CA TYR A 211 -10.70 -10.34 -0.24
C TYR A 211 -9.22 -10.09 0.04
N PHE A 212 -8.53 -11.01 0.73
CA PHE A 212 -7.10 -10.93 0.96
C PHE A 212 -6.31 -10.88 -0.35
N VAL A 213 -6.57 -11.81 -1.29
CA VAL A 213 -5.84 -11.87 -2.56
C VAL A 213 -6.08 -10.61 -3.39
N VAL A 214 -7.32 -10.15 -3.53
CA VAL A 214 -7.63 -8.97 -4.35
C VAL A 214 -6.93 -7.71 -3.81
N PHE A 215 -7.03 -7.43 -2.50
CA PHE A 215 -6.36 -6.26 -1.94
C PHE A 215 -4.84 -6.40 -1.93
N ARG A 216 -4.32 -7.63 -1.78
CA ARG A 216 -2.89 -7.89 -1.89
C ARG A 216 -2.38 -7.58 -3.29
N VAL A 217 -3.10 -7.98 -4.34
CA VAL A 217 -2.78 -7.67 -5.74
C VAL A 217 -2.81 -6.16 -5.96
N LEU A 218 -3.87 -5.47 -5.54
CA LEU A 218 -3.96 -4.01 -5.64
C LEU A 218 -2.78 -3.31 -4.94
N ARG A 219 -2.40 -3.75 -3.75
CA ARG A 219 -1.25 -3.21 -3.02
C ARG A 219 0.07 -3.46 -3.77
N ILE A 220 0.25 -4.63 -4.38
CA ILE A 220 1.44 -4.92 -5.19
C ILE A 220 1.48 -3.99 -6.40
N SER A 221 0.36 -3.80 -7.12
CA SER A 221 0.29 -2.88 -8.25
C SER A 221 0.67 -1.44 -7.87
N VAL A 222 0.12 -0.93 -6.76
CA VAL A 222 0.48 0.40 -6.22
C VAL A 222 1.98 0.48 -5.90
N ARG A 223 2.55 -0.56 -5.29
CA ARG A 223 3.99 -0.60 -4.98
C ARG A 223 4.87 -0.65 -6.20
N LEU A 224 4.45 -1.31 -7.28
CA LEU A 224 5.19 -1.33 -8.54
C LEU A 224 5.24 0.05 -9.17
N VAL A 225 4.10 0.75 -9.24
CA VAL A 225 4.02 2.14 -9.75
C VAL A 225 4.85 3.08 -8.88
N LEU A 226 4.71 3.00 -7.57
CA LEU A 226 5.51 3.84 -6.67
C LEU A 226 7.01 3.49 -6.72
N GLY A 227 7.33 2.22 -6.92
CA GLY A 227 8.68 1.72 -7.10
C GLY A 227 9.36 2.31 -8.34
N SER A 228 8.67 2.35 -9.48
CA SER A 228 9.22 2.95 -10.71
C SER A 228 9.50 4.45 -10.54
N VAL A 229 8.58 5.20 -9.93
CA VAL A 229 8.77 6.64 -9.64
C VAL A 229 9.96 6.86 -8.70
N ARG A 230 10.10 6.04 -7.66
CA ARG A 230 11.23 6.12 -6.71
C ARG A 230 12.57 5.77 -7.34
N ILE A 231 12.60 4.80 -8.26
CA ILE A 231 13.81 4.46 -9.00
C ILE A 231 14.24 5.65 -9.85
N LEU A 232 13.31 6.28 -10.58
CA LEU A 232 13.58 7.48 -11.37
C LEU A 232 14.14 8.62 -10.51
N ALA A 233 13.56 8.85 -9.33
CA ALA A 233 14.03 9.89 -8.40
C ALA A 233 15.45 9.64 -7.83
N ARG A 234 15.93 8.39 -7.83
CA ARG A 234 17.24 8.00 -7.25
C ARG A 234 18.38 7.95 -8.27
N LEU A 235 18.09 8.03 -9.58
CA LEU A 235 19.12 7.98 -10.64
C LEU A 235 20.27 9.00 -10.45
N PRO A 236 20.04 10.25 -10.02
CA PRO A 236 21.15 11.20 -9.83
C PRO A 236 22.10 10.78 -8.70
N LYS A 237 21.56 10.13 -7.65
CA LYS A 237 22.34 9.65 -6.50
C LYS A 237 23.16 8.41 -6.87
N SER A 238 22.58 7.46 -7.60
CA SER A 238 23.32 6.26 -8.01
C SER A 238 24.50 6.62 -8.92
N LEU A 239 24.31 7.55 -9.85
CA LEU A 239 25.38 8.05 -10.72
C LEU A 239 26.55 8.64 -9.93
N HIS A 240 26.26 9.41 -8.87
CA HIS A 240 27.29 9.94 -7.98
C HIS A 240 28.08 8.83 -7.28
N ASP A 241 27.39 7.84 -6.71
CA ASP A 241 28.01 6.73 -5.98
C ASP A 241 28.90 5.85 -6.90
N TYR A 242 28.49 5.63 -8.16
CA TYR A 242 29.30 4.91 -9.15
C TYR A 242 30.59 5.66 -9.51
N THR A 243 30.55 6.99 -9.61
CA THR A 243 31.72 7.80 -10.02
C THR A 243 32.76 7.97 -8.93
N LEU A 244 32.41 7.79 -7.65
CA LEU A 244 33.35 7.94 -6.53
C LEU A 244 34.08 6.65 -6.14
N GLY A 245 33.66 5.50 -6.68
CA GLY A 245 34.21 4.18 -6.32
C GLY A 245 34.00 3.81 -4.84
N PRO A 246 34.12 2.53 -4.46
CA PRO A 246 34.16 2.18 -3.05
C PRO A 246 35.43 2.79 -2.45
N SER A 247 35.27 3.78 -1.57
CA SER A 247 36.38 4.26 -0.74
C SER A 247 36.87 3.08 0.10
N CYS A 248 38.04 2.52 -0.26
CA CYS A 248 38.88 1.74 0.63
C CYS A 248 39.32 2.60 1.83
#